data_AF-A0A916Q5D2-F1
#
_entry.id   AF-A0A916Q5D2-F1
#
_cell.length_a   1.000
_cell.length_b   1.000
_cell.length_c   1.000
_cell.angle_alpha   90.00
_cell.angle_beta   90.00
_cell.angle_gamma   90.00
#
_symmetry.space_group_name_H-M   'P 1'
#
loop_
_entity.id
_entity.type
_entity.pdbx_description
1 polymer ?
#
loop_
_entity_poly.entity_id
_entity_poly.type
_entity_poly.pdbx_seq_one_letter_code
_entity_poly.pdbx_strand_id
1 'polypeptide(L)' 'MKVIYEELKNQHFEYAHNSYIVNFQAVVGLKNNSIQLEDSTMLNISRSKKERFHKRFSQYLGQKYRRNRREEG' A
#
# COMPACT_ATOMS: atom_id res chain seq x y z
N MET A 1 13.89 -10.71 0.97
CA MET A 1 12.68 -10.10 0.36
C MET A 1 12.88 -9.49 -1.03
N LYS A 2 14.11 -9.23 -1.52
CA LYS A 2 14.30 -8.50 -2.79
C LYS A 2 13.71 -9.23 -4.01
N VAL A 3 13.91 -10.55 -4.13
CA VAL A 3 13.37 -11.37 -5.23
C VAL A 3 11.84 -11.35 -5.24
N ILE A 4 11.21 -11.67 -4.10
CA ILE A 4 9.75 -11.65 -3.92
C ILE A 4 9.15 -10.28 -4.26
N TYR A 5 9.83 -9.20 -3.87
CA TYR A 5 9.33 -7.86 -4.17
C TYR A 5 9.39 -7.52 -5.66
N GLU A 6 10.43 -7.94 -6.39
CA GLU A 6 10.51 -7.67 -7.84
C GLU A 6 9.35 -8.31 -8.62
N GLU A 7 8.87 -9.47 -8.16
CA GLU A 7 7.71 -10.17 -8.74
C GLU A 7 6.37 -9.51 -8.34
N LEU A 8 6.28 -8.98 -7.13
CA LEU A 8 5.04 -8.47 -6.55
C LEU A 8 4.85 -6.94 -6.68
N LYS A 9 5.89 -6.16 -6.97
CA LYS A 9 5.83 -4.69 -7.04
C LYS A 9 4.79 -4.14 -8.04
N ASN A 10 4.43 -4.96 -9.03
CA ASN A 10 3.42 -4.62 -10.04
C ASN A 10 2.00 -5.04 -9.64
N GLN A 11 1.85 -5.80 -8.54
CA GLN A 11 0.59 -6.33 -8.02
C GLN A 11 0.12 -5.60 -6.76
N HIS A 12 0.34 -4.29 -6.69
CA HIS A 12 -0.06 -3.44 -5.55
C HIS A 12 0.67 -3.73 -4.23
N PHE A 13 1.85 -4.36 -4.28
CA PHE A 13 2.73 -4.49 -3.12
C PHE A 13 3.77 -3.36 -3.08
N GLU A 14 4.03 -2.86 -1.87
CA GLU A 14 5.06 -1.83 -1.65
C GLU A 14 5.79 -2.03 -0.31
N TYR A 15 7.08 -1.70 -0.28
CA TYR A 15 7.86 -1.65 0.95
C TYR A 15 7.36 -0.54 1.87
N ALA A 16 6.83 -0.93 3.03
CA ALA A 16 6.59 -0.02 4.15
C ALA A 16 7.79 0.02 5.12
N HIS A 17 8.55 -1.08 5.22
CA HIS A 17 9.77 -1.20 6.02
C HIS A 17 10.82 -2.02 5.25
N ASN A 18 12.08 -2.03 5.69
CA ASN A 18 13.09 -2.91 5.09
C ASN A 18 12.81 -4.40 5.34
N SER A 19 11.99 -4.70 6.35
CA SER A 19 11.68 -6.06 6.80
C SER A 19 10.39 -6.62 6.21
N TYR A 20 9.53 -5.77 5.63
CA TYR A 20 8.24 -6.21 5.12
C TYR A 20 7.71 -5.33 3.97
N ILE A 21 6.93 -5.98 3.11
CA ILE A 21 6.12 -5.38 2.06
C ILE A 21 4.65 -5.47 2.45
N VAL A 22 3.84 -4.53 1.98
CA VAL A 22 2.42 -4.45 2.29
C VAL A 22 1.62 -4.53 1.01
N ASN A 23 0.57 -5.35 1.01
CA ASN A 23 -0.44 -5.35 -0.04
C ASN A 23 -1.39 -4.18 0.18
N PHE A 24 -1.47 -3.24 -0.76
CA PHE A 24 -2.40 -2.11 -0.67
C PHE A 24 -3.88 -2.50 -0.63
N GLN A 25 -4.24 -3.68 -1.10
CA GLN A 25 -5.63 -4.18 -1.04
C GLN A 25 -6.07 -4.49 0.39
N ALA A 26 -5.15 -4.95 1.23
CA ALA A 26 -5.41 -5.29 2.64
C ALA A 26 -5.35 -4.07 3.58
N VAL A 27 -5.00 -2.89 3.06
CA VAL A 27 -4.91 -1.66 3.85
C VAL A 27 -6.30 -1.04 3.99
N VAL A 28 -6.79 -0.95 5.23
CA VAL A 28 -8.06 -0.30 5.56
C VAL A 28 -7.89 1.14 6.04
N GLY A 29 -6.69 1.52 6.49
CA GLY A 29 -6.45 2.86 7.00
C GLY A 29 -4.98 3.25 7.09
N LEU A 30 -4.75 4.57 7.12
CA LEU A 30 -3.46 5.18 7.43
C LEU A 30 -3.64 6.15 8.60
N LYS A 31 -2.88 5.95 9.68
CA LYS A 31 -2.92 6.81 10.87
C LYS A 31 -1.51 7.09 11.37
N ASN A 32 -1.14 8.36 11.54
CA ASN A 32 0.15 8.77 12.10
C ASN A 32 1.36 8.03 11.51
N ASN A 33 1.40 7.90 10.18
CA ASN A 33 2.47 7.18 9.47
C ASN A 33 2.54 5.67 9.73
N SER A 34 1.42 5.10 10.20
CA SER A 34 1.20 3.67 10.38
C SER A 34 0.06 3.21 9.48
N ILE A 35 0.13 1.96 9.07
CA ILE A 35 -0.83 1.27 8.23
C ILE A 35 -1.70 0.41 9.14
N GLN A 36 -3.00 0.50 8.96
CA GLN A 36 -3.96 -0.42 9.56
C GLN A 36 -4.40 -1.43 8.50
N LEU A 37 -4.29 -2.71 8.83
CA LEU A 37 -4.78 -3.83 8.02
C LEU A 37 -6.18 -4.27 8.46
N GLU A 38 -6.83 -5.10 7.64
CA GLU A 38 -8.19 -5.62 7.90
C GLU A 38 -8.33 -6.36 9.23
N ASP A 39 -7.27 -7.05 9.66
CA ASP A 39 -7.18 -7.76 10.94
C ASP A 39 -6.88 -6.84 12.14
N SER A 40 -6.94 -5.51 11.94
CA SER A 40 -6.55 -4.48 12.90
C SER A 40 -5.05 -4.43 13.24
N THR A 41 -4.20 -5.18 12.55
CA THR A 41 -2.74 -5.09 12.70
C THR A 41 -2.26 -3.70 12.28
N MET A 42 -1.37 -3.12 13.11
CA MET A 42 -0.75 -1.83 12.87
C MET A 42 0.72 -2.00 12.47
N LEU A 43 1.08 -1.52 11.27
CA LEU A 43 2.46 -1.57 10.75
C LEU A 43 3.02 -0.16 10.56
N ASN A 44 4.24 0.08 11.05
CA ASN A 44 4.89 1.38 10.94
C ASN A 44 5.58 1.58 9.57
N ILE A 45 5.37 2.73 8.94
CA ILE A 45 6.11 3.08 7.73
C ILE A 45 7.46 3.67 8.13
N SER A 46 8.54 3.06 7.65
CA SER A 46 9.89 3.57 7.91
C SER A 46 10.09 4.94 7.25
N ARG A 47 10.89 5.80 7.88
CA ARG A 47 11.16 7.16 7.40
C ARG A 47 11.66 7.19 5.95
N SER A 48 12.55 6.27 5.58
CA SER A 48 13.12 6.18 4.23
C SER A 48 12.15 5.66 3.17
N LYS A 49 11.06 4.98 3.57
CA LYS A 49 10.04 4.47 2.64
C LYS A 49 8.78 5.32 2.59
N LYS A 50 8.58 6.21 3.57
CA LYS A 50 7.40 7.08 3.73
C LYS A 50 6.95 7.75 2.43
N GLU A 51 7.82 8.55 1.81
CA GLU A 51 7.45 9.33 0.63
C GLU A 51 7.03 8.43 -0.54
N ARG A 52 7.83 7.39 -0.81
CA ARG A 52 7.57 6.44 -1.89
C ARG A 52 6.29 5.64 -1.64
N PHE A 53 6.07 5.18 -0.40
CA PHE A 53 4.88 4.45 -0.01
C PHE A 53 3.61 5.28 -0.24
N HIS A 54 3.55 6.49 0.32
CA HIS A 54 2.38 7.37 0.18
C HIS A 54 2.11 7.72 -1.28
N LYS A 55 3.14 8.03 -2.08
CA LYS A 55 2.99 8.29 -3.51
C LYS A 55 2.33 7.12 -4.25
N ARG A 56 2.82 5.90 -4.01
CA ARG A 56 2.30 4.68 -4.66
C ARG A 56 0.90 4.33 -4.18
N PHE A 57 0.62 4.53 -2.89
CA PHE A 57 -0.70 4.28 -2.32
C PHE A 57 -1.75 5.25 -2.87
N SER A 58 -1.44 6.55 -2.99
CA SER A 58 -2.34 7.52 -3.62
C SER A 58 -2.62 7.20 -5.09
N GLN A 59 -1.62 6.72 -5.84
CA GLN A 59 -1.81 6.27 -7.23
C GLN A 59 -2.74 5.05 -7.31
N TYR A 60 -2.62 4.12 -6.37
CA TYR A 60 -3.50 2.95 -6.27
C TYR A 60 -4.94 3.36 -5.95
N LEU A 61 -5.16 4.20 -4.93
CA LEU A 61 -6.50 4.70 -4.58
C LEU A 61 -7.13 5.47 -5.74
N GLY A 62 -6.35 6.33 -6.41
CA GLY A 62 -6.81 7.04 -7.60
C GLY A 62 -7.30 6.09 -8.69
N GLN A 63 -6.58 5.00 -8.98
CA GLN A 63 -7.01 4.00 -9.96
C GLN A 63 -8.24 3.21 -9.49
N LYS A 64 -8.25 2.76 -8.23
CA LYS A 64 -9.36 1.99 -7.63
C LYS A 64 -10.68 2.76 -7.71
N TYR A 65 -10.71 4.00 -7.22
CA TYR A 65 -11.93 4.80 -7.21
C TYR A 65 -12.30 5.40 -8.56
N ARG A 66 -11.36 5.55 -9.51
CA ARG A 66 -11.69 5.94 -10.89
C ARG A 66 -12.35 4.81 -11.66
N ARG A 67 -12.05 3.55 -11.31
CA ARG A 67 -12.66 2.36 -11.90
C ARG A 67 -14.08 2.12 -11.39
N ASN A 68 -14.31 2.21 -10.08
CA ASN A 68 -15.66 2.06 -9.51
C ASN A 68 -16.67 3.05 -10.12
N ARG A 69 -16.24 4.28 -10.43
CA ARG A 69 -17.09 5.29 -11.09
C ARG A 69 -17.51 4.96 -12.54
N ARG A 70 -16.89 3.98 -13.20
CA ARG A 70 -17.22 3.57 -14.58
C ARG A 70 -18.05 2.29 -14.65
N GLU A 71 -18.13 1.54 -13.55
CA GLU A 71 -18.88 0.27 -13.48
C GLU A 71 -20.31 0.49 -12.92
N GLU A 72 -20.61 1.69 -12.41
CA GLU A 72 -21.93 2.12 -11.91
C GLU A 72 -22.69 3.06 -12.88
N GLY A 73 -22.19 3.25 -14.11
CA GLY A 73 -22.76 4.15 -15.12
C GLY A 73 -23.40 3.42 -16.30
#